data_AF-A0A966YH81-F1
#
_entry.id   AF-A0A966YH81-F1
#
_cell.length_a   1.000
_cell.length_b   1.000
_cell.length_c   1.000
_cell.angle_alpha   90.00
_cell.angle_beta   90.00
_cell.angle_gamma   90.00
#
_symmetry.space_group_name_H-M   'P 1'
#
loop_
_entity.id
_entity.type
_entity.pdbx_description
1 polymer ?
#
loop_
_entity_poly.entity_id
_entity_poly.type
_entity_poly.pdbx_seq_one_letter_code
_entity_poly.pdbx_strand_id
1 'polypeptide(L)' 'MSVRPMLVQRAAVRATLRNFLDGLGFVEVDTPVLSCEVLPEAHIEPITVSTDNGPARFLQASPEALMKRLLA' A
#
# COMPACT_ATOMS: atom_id res chain seq x y z
N MET A 1 4.60 -8.36 -29.52
CA MET A 1 3.79 -7.16 -29.24
C MET A 1 4.50 -6.33 -28.15
N SER A 2 4.51 -5.00 -28.24
CA SER A 2 5.13 -4.14 -27.22
C SER A 2 4.19 -3.93 -26.03
N VAL A 3 4.73 -3.98 -24.81
CA VAL A 3 3.98 -3.71 -23.56
C VAL A 3 3.70 -2.22 -23.33
N ARG A 4 4.27 -1.32 -24.15
CA ARG A 4 4.17 0.13 -23.98
C ARG A 4 2.72 0.64 -23.87
N PRO A 5 1.77 0.26 -24.76
CA PRO A 5 0.39 0.76 -24.67
C PRO A 5 -0.28 0.40 -23.34
N MET A 6 -0.02 -0.80 -22.81
CA MET A 6 -0.55 -1.25 -21.52
C MET A 6 0.01 -0.42 -20.36
N LEU A 7 1.30 -0.10 -20.36
CA LEU A 7 1.92 0.73 -19.32
C LEU A 7 1.39 2.19 -19.36
N VAL A 8 1.18 2.74 -20.56
CA VAL A 8 0.55 4.06 -20.74
C VAL A 8 -0.86 4.07 -20.18
N GLN A 9 -1.66 3.04 -20.49
CA GLN A 9 -3.01 2.92 -19.96
C GLN A 9 -3.01 2.80 -18.42
N ARG A 10 -2.11 2.00 -17.85
CA ARG A 10 -1.96 1.90 -16.38
C ARG A 10 -1.63 3.24 -15.74
N ALA A 11 -0.74 4.03 -16.35
CA ALA A 11 -0.40 5.37 -15.87
C ALA A 11 -1.60 6.32 -15.92
N ALA A 12 -2.34 6.31 -17.03
CA ALA A 12 -3.55 7.13 -17.20
C ALA A 12 -4.62 6.81 -16.13
N VAL A 13 -4.91 5.52 -15.89
CA VAL A 13 -5.88 5.10 -14.86
C VAL A 13 -5.46 5.58 -13.47
N ARG A 14 -4.17 5.47 -13.11
CA ARG A 14 -3.67 5.94 -11.81
C ARG A 14 -3.78 7.46 -11.66
N ALA A 15 -3.46 8.22 -12.71
CA ALA A 15 -3.59 9.68 -12.68
C ALA A 15 -5.05 10.13 -12.53
N THR A 16 -5.97 9.50 -13.27
CA THR A 16 -7.41 9.79 -13.16
C THR A 16 -7.94 9.54 -11.75
N LEU A 17 -7.57 8.41 -11.13
CA LEU A 17 -8.01 8.09 -9.77
C LEU A 17 -7.53 9.12 -8.74
N ARG A 18 -6.26 9.53 -8.81
CA ARG A 18 -5.71 10.56 -7.91
C ARG A 18 -6.44 11.90 -8.07
N ASN A 19 -6.59 12.37 -9.30
CA ASN A 19 -7.26 13.65 -9.57
C ASN A 19 -8.72 13.64 -9.08
N PHE A 20 -9.40 12.49 -9.18
CA PHE A 20 -10.76 12.34 -8.65
C PHE A 20 -10.79 12.46 -7.12
N LEU A 21 -9.92 11.75 -6.41
CA LEU A 21 -9.86 11.79 -4.95
C LEU A 21 -9.41 13.17 -4.42
N ASP A 22 -8.41 13.78 -5.06
CA ASP A 22 -7.96 15.13 -4.76
C ASP A 22 -9.09 16.16 -4.97
N GLY A 23 -9.84 16.03 -6.07
CA GLY A 23 -11.02 16.88 -6.34
C GLY A 23 -12.16 16.74 -5.32
N LEU A 24 -12.17 15.65 -4.54
CA LEU A 24 -13.08 15.45 -3.41
C LEU A 24 -12.47 15.87 -2.06
N GLY A 25 -11.23 16.36 -2.03
CA GLY A 25 -10.52 16.81 -0.83
C GLY A 25 -9.84 15.70 -0.02
N PHE A 26 -9.65 14.50 -0.60
CA PHE A 26 -8.85 13.46 0.05
C PHE A 26 -7.35 13.76 -0.08
N VAL A 27 -6.59 13.54 1.00
CA VAL A 27 -5.13 13.69 1.02
C VAL A 27 -4.48 12.33 0.75
N GLU A 28 -3.68 12.23 -0.32
CA GLU A 28 -2.85 11.04 -0.59
C GLU A 28 -1.70 10.98 0.43
N VAL A 29 -1.49 9.80 1.03
CA VAL A 29 -0.47 9.56 2.06
C VAL A 29 0.28 8.25 1.77
N ASP A 30 1.56 8.21 2.15
CA ASP A 30 2.36 6.98 2.15
C ASP A 30 2.43 6.41 3.57
N THR A 31 1.99 5.17 3.73
CA THR A 31 2.13 4.41 4.98
C THR A 31 3.29 3.40 4.87
N PRO A 32 3.96 3.05 5.98
CA PRO A 32 5.00 2.02 5.97
C PRO A 32 4.56 0.69 5.30
N VAL A 33 5.34 0.22 4.33
CA VAL A 33 5.10 -1.09 3.67
C VAL A 33 5.56 -2.27 4.53
N LEU A 34 6.42 -2.00 5.51
CA LEU A 34 7.00 -2.99 6.41
C LEU A 34 6.69 -2.58 7.86
N SER A 35 6.08 -3.48 8.63
CA SER A 35 5.72 -3.25 10.04
C SER A 35 6.15 -4.41 10.92
N CYS A 36 6.22 -4.17 12.24
CA CYS A 36 6.37 -5.22 13.23
C CYS A 36 5.04 -5.94 13.51
N GLU A 37 3.92 -5.33 13.12
CA GLU A 37 2.56 -5.84 13.32
C GLU A 37 2.07 -6.58 12.06
N VAL A 38 1.26 -7.60 12.27
CA VAL A 38 0.52 -8.33 11.22
C VAL A 38 -0.95 -7.97 11.36
N LEU A 39 -1.61 -7.61 10.26
CA LEU A 39 -3.07 -7.50 10.26
C LEU A 39 -3.69 -8.89 10.40
N PRO A 40 -4.63 -9.10 11.35
CA PRO A 40 -5.25 -10.40 11.54
C PRO A 40 -6.22 -10.69 10.38
N GLU A 41 -5.74 -11.43 9.39
CA GLU A 41 -6.48 -11.84 8.21
C GLU A 41 -6.52 -13.36 8.11
N ALA A 42 -7.72 -13.95 8.11
CA ALA A 42 -7.89 -15.39 8.31
C ALA A 42 -7.26 -16.27 7.21
N HIS A 43 -7.06 -15.71 6.01
CA HIS A 43 -6.63 -16.44 4.82
C HIS A 43 -5.43 -15.79 4.11
N ILE A 44 -4.76 -14.84 4.77
CA ILE A 44 -3.59 -14.17 4.21
C ILE A 44 -2.38 -14.54 5.05
N GLU A 45 -1.44 -15.26 4.44
CA GLU A 45 -0.16 -15.56 5.07
C GLU A 45 0.76 -14.33 5.00
N PRO A 46 1.28 -13.84 6.14
CA PRO A 46 2.16 -12.67 6.16
C PRO A 46 3.51 -12.99 5.51
N ILE A 47 3.97 -12.11 4.62
CA ILE A 47 5.34 -12.20 4.08
C ILE A 47 6.31 -11.64 5.12
N THR A 48 7.11 -12.53 5.69
CA THR A 48 8.10 -12.18 6.72
C THR A 48 9.42 -11.73 6.08
N VAL A 49 9.98 -10.66 6.60
CA VAL A 49 11.27 -10.08 6.20
C VAL A 49 12.21 -10.14 7.41
N SER A 50 13.31 -10.87 7.24
CA SER A 50 14.41 -10.90 8.22
C SER A 50 15.11 -9.55 8.24
N THR A 51 15.43 -9.06 9.43
CA THR A 51 16.23 -7.85 9.60
C THR A 51 17.54 -8.22 10.32
N ASP A 52 18.65 -7.60 9.91
CA ASP A 52 19.94 -7.86 10.55
C ASP A 52 19.88 -7.40 12.01
N ASN A 53 20.09 -8.33 12.94
CA ASN A 53 20.09 -8.10 14.40
C ASN A 53 18.78 -7.50 14.97
N GLY A 54 17.64 -7.67 14.29
CA GLY A 54 16.35 -7.15 14.74
C GLY A 54 15.23 -8.19 14.72
N PRO A 55 14.08 -7.90 15.36
CA PRO A 55 12.90 -8.77 15.25
C PRO A 55 12.44 -8.85 13.79
N ALA A 56 11.82 -9.97 13.43
CA ALA A 56 11.21 -10.15 12.13
C ALA A 56 10.16 -9.04 11.89
N ARG A 57 10.07 -8.58 10.65
CA ARG A 57 9.05 -7.64 10.20
C ARG A 57 8.21 -8.25 9.10
N PHE A 58 7.07 -7.65 8.79
CA PHE A 58 6.10 -8.20 7.88
C PHE A 58 5.71 -7.17 6.83
N LEU A 59 5.69 -7.59 5.56
CA LEU A 59 5.09 -6.78 4.52
C LEU A 59 3.59 -6.67 4.77
N GLN A 60 3.08 -5.46 4.73
CA GLN A 60 1.68 -5.20 5.03
C GLN A 60 0.81 -5.59 3.83
N ALA A 61 -0.17 -6.46 4.08
CA ALA A 61 -1.16 -6.85 3.06
C ALA A 61 -2.14 -5.71 2.74
N SER A 62 -2.32 -4.78 3.69
CA SER A 62 -3.18 -3.60 3.55
C SER A 62 -2.61 -2.44 4.38
N PRO A 63 -2.75 -1.18 3.90
CA PRO A 63 -2.38 0.01 4.68
C PRO A 63 -3.43 0.37 5.75
N GLU A 64 -4.56 -0.32 5.83
CA GLU A 64 -5.74 0.09 6.62
C GLU A 64 -5.44 0.45 8.07
N ALA A 65 -4.75 -0.40 8.83
CA ALA A 65 -4.45 -0.12 10.23
C ALA A 65 -3.56 1.13 10.41
N LEU A 66 -2.64 1.36 9.47
CA LEU A 66 -1.76 2.52 9.46
C LEU A 66 -2.51 3.78 9.04
N MET A 67 -3.44 3.68 8.08
CA MET A 67 -4.32 4.79 7.70
C MET A 67 -5.31 5.15 8.82
N LYS A 68 -5.87 4.16 9.53
CA LYS A 68 -6.73 4.40 10.70
C LYS A 68 -6.01 5.17 11.80
N ARG A 69 -4.70 4.90 12.01
CA ARG A 69 -3.86 5.68 12.94
C ARG A 69 -3.71 7.16 12.55
N LEU A 70 -3.85 7.51 11.26
CA LEU A 70 -3.82 8.90 10.80
C LEU A 70 -5.13 9.67 11.04
N LEU A 71 -6.23 8.95 11.32
CA LEU A 71 -7.54 9.55 11.59
C LEU A 71 -7.80 9.81 13.08
N ALA A 72 -6.93 9.30 13.96
CA ALA A 72 -7.10 9.28 15.41
C ALA A 72 -6.35 10.43 16.10
#